data_AF-A0A6P7GXB4-F1
#
_entry.id   AF-A0A6P7GXB4-F1
#
_cell.length_a   1.000
_cell.length_b   1.000
_cell.length_c   1.000
_cell.angle_alpha   90.00
_cell.angle_beta   90.00
_cell.angle_gamma   90.00
#
_symmetry.space_group_name_H-M   'P 1'
#
loop_
_entity.id
_entity.type
_entity.pdbx_description
1 polymer ?
#
loop_
_entity_poly.entity_id
_entity_poly.type
_entity_poly.pdbx_seq_one_letter_code
_entity_poly.pdbx_strand_id
1 'polypeptide(L)'
;MSSQKVAVVTGGNKGIGLGIVRGLCNRFDGIVYLTARDEERGKAAVAQLEKENKKAVFHQLDITSQASVDKLRDFIKTKHGGLDLLINNAGVSFSTDAPESISVQASKTIEGNYFGTLRVCEALFPLLRKNGRVVNLSSAEGHLSKIPTEKLRNEFARKDLTIPELSKLLEKFVK
;
A
#
# COMPACT_ATOMS: atom_id res chain seq x y z
N MET A 1 14.70 21.83 16.18
CA MET A 1 14.71 20.40 16.53
C MET A 1 14.26 19.62 15.31
N SER A 2 14.98 18.57 14.90
CA SER A 2 14.53 17.71 13.80
C SER A 2 13.22 17.03 14.19
N SER A 3 12.15 17.18 13.40
CA SER A 3 10.95 16.36 13.59
C SER A 3 11.33 14.88 13.45
N GLN A 4 10.78 14.02 14.30
CA GLN A 4 11.01 12.58 14.22
C GLN A 4 10.59 12.06 12.83
N LYS A 5 11.41 11.17 12.23
CA LYS A 5 11.07 10.61 10.92
C LYS A 5 9.89 9.64 11.03
N VAL A 6 9.10 9.55 9.97
CA VAL A 6 7.88 8.73 9.95
C VAL A 6 7.90 7.80 8.74
N ALA A 7 7.76 6.51 9.01
CA ALA A 7 7.51 5.48 8.01
C ALA A 7 6.08 4.95 8.14
N VAL A 8 5.40 4.75 7.02
CA VAL A 8 4.05 4.16 6.95
C VAL A 8 4.11 2.92 6.06
N VAL A 9 3.64 1.78 6.57
CA VAL A 9 3.55 0.53 5.82
C VAL A 9 2.08 0.13 5.68
N THR A 10 1.58 0.04 4.45
CA THR A 10 0.23 -0.46 4.17
C THR A 10 0.18 -1.98 4.27
N GLY A 11 -0.83 -2.54 4.92
CA GLY A 11 -0.97 -4.01 5.05
C GLY A 11 0.14 -4.65 5.89
N GLY A 12 0.60 -3.97 6.93
CA GLY A 12 1.75 -4.37 7.75
C GLY A 12 1.46 -5.46 8.79
N ASN A 13 0.24 -5.98 8.89
CA ASN A 13 -0.14 -6.93 9.94
C ASN A 13 0.20 -8.40 9.67
N LYS A 14 0.60 -8.77 8.45
CA LYS A 14 0.94 -10.15 8.09
C LYS A 14 1.92 -10.24 6.92
N GLY A 15 2.45 -11.43 6.67
CA GLY A 15 3.24 -11.75 5.47
C GLY A 15 4.42 -10.80 5.26
N ILE A 16 4.60 -10.36 4.00
CA ILE A 16 5.69 -9.46 3.61
C ILE A 16 5.62 -8.13 4.38
N GLY A 17 4.42 -7.56 4.54
CA GLY A 17 4.23 -6.31 5.27
C GLY A 17 4.74 -6.36 6.72
N LEU A 18 4.44 -7.44 7.44
CA LEU A 18 4.94 -7.63 8.81
C LEU A 18 6.47 -7.78 8.83
N GLY A 19 7.03 -8.50 7.87
CA GLY A 19 8.49 -8.62 7.69
C GLY A 19 9.16 -7.26 7.42
N ILE A 20 8.54 -6.42 6.59
CA ILE A 20 8.98 -5.05 6.32
C ILE A 20 8.96 -4.22 7.60
N VAL A 21 7.85 -4.22 8.35
CA VAL A 21 7.75 -3.48 9.62
C VAL A 21 8.84 -3.94 10.58
N ARG A 22 9.03 -5.25 10.77
CA ARG A 22 10.10 -5.83 11.61
C ARG A 22 11.48 -5.35 11.18
N GLY A 23 11.74 -5.33 9.86
CA GLY A 23 13.00 -4.86 9.30
C GLY A 23 13.23 -3.35 9.49
N LEU A 24 12.17 -2.54 9.38
CA LEU A 24 12.21 -1.10 9.62
C LEU A 24 12.45 -0.79 11.10
N CYS A 25 11.82 -1.51 12.03
CA CYS A 25 12.04 -1.33 13.47
C CYS A 25 13.51 -1.51 13.89
N ASN A 26 14.34 -2.16 13.07
CA ASN A 26 15.79 -2.31 13.31
C ASN A 26 16.65 -1.22 12.68
N ARG A 27 16.18 -0.58 11.61
CA ARG A 27 17.02 0.19 10.68
C ARG A 27 16.55 1.62 10.47
N PHE A 28 15.28 1.88 10.73
CA PHE A 28 14.66 3.18 10.54
C PHE A 28 14.78 4.00 11.81
N ASP A 29 15.50 5.12 11.72
CA ASP A 29 15.63 6.09 12.80
C ASP A 29 14.38 7.00 12.85
N GLY A 30 13.28 6.45 13.38
CA GLY A 30 11.98 7.13 13.44
C GLY A 30 10.84 6.24 13.90
N ILE A 31 9.60 6.73 13.75
CA ILE A 31 8.38 5.97 14.05
C ILE A 31 8.01 5.13 12.83
N VAL A 32 7.72 3.85 13.07
CA VAL A 32 7.16 2.94 12.06
C VAL A 32 5.68 2.72 12.34
N TYR A 33 4.82 3.20 11.44
CA TYR A 33 3.40 2.91 11.45
C TYR A 33 3.10 1.60 10.71
N LEU A 34 2.62 0.62 11.47
CA LEU A 34 2.00 -0.59 10.96
C LEU A 34 0.53 -0.28 10.72
N THR A 35 0.06 -0.44 9.47
CA THR A 35 -1.36 -0.24 9.18
C THR A 35 -2.03 -1.51 8.69
N ALA A 36 -3.31 -1.65 9.00
CA ALA A 36 -4.16 -2.74 8.55
C ALA A 36 -5.62 -2.31 8.57
N ARG A 37 -6.43 -2.97 7.73
CA ARG A 37 -7.87 -2.72 7.67
C ARG A 37 -8.56 -3.14 8.97
N ASP A 38 -8.18 -4.31 9.47
CA ASP A 38 -8.74 -4.91 10.67
C ASP A 38 -7.94 -4.49 11.91
N GLU A 39 -8.61 -3.85 12.86
CA GLU A 39 -7.95 -3.32 14.05
C GLU A 39 -7.40 -4.40 14.97
N GLU A 40 -8.12 -5.51 15.16
CA GLU A 40 -7.71 -6.58 16.05
C GLU A 40 -6.43 -7.24 15.54
N ARG A 41 -6.40 -7.57 14.24
CA ARG A 41 -5.22 -8.13 13.59
C ARG A 41 -4.05 -7.15 13.56
N GLY A 42 -4.33 -5.86 13.41
CA GLY A 42 -3.30 -4.81 13.50
C GLY A 42 -2.67 -4.70 14.89
N LYS A 43 -3.49 -4.64 15.93
CA LYS A 43 -3.05 -4.61 17.34
C LYS A 43 -2.30 -5.89 17.73
N ALA A 44 -2.79 -7.06 17.29
CA ALA A 44 -2.12 -8.34 17.51
C ALA A 44 -0.73 -8.39 16.86
N ALA A 45 -0.57 -7.84 15.66
CA ALA A 45 0.72 -7.77 14.98
C ALA A 45 1.71 -6.84 15.71
N VAL A 46 1.25 -5.72 16.27
CA VAL A 46 2.09 -4.87 17.13
C VAL A 46 2.50 -5.61 18.39
N ALA A 47 1.59 -6.29 19.09
CA ALA A 47 1.92 -7.08 20.27
C ALA A 47 2.92 -8.21 19.97
N GLN A 48 2.87 -8.81 18.77
CA GLN A 48 3.88 -9.76 18.33
C GLN A 48 5.26 -9.08 18.18
N LEU A 49 5.32 -7.92 17.54
CA LEU A 49 6.56 -7.16 17.35
C LEU A 49 7.16 -6.71 18.69
N GLU A 50 6.33 -6.34 19.67
CA GLU A 50 6.79 -5.96 21.01
C GLU A 50 7.50 -7.12 21.73
N LYS A 51 7.00 -8.35 21.60
CA LYS A 51 7.67 -9.56 22.11
C LYS A 51 9.06 -9.79 21.49
N GLU A 52 9.30 -9.23 20.31
CA GLU A 52 10.58 -9.26 19.61
C GLU A 52 11.44 -8.01 19.87
N ASN A 53 11.08 -7.20 20.87
CA ASN A 53 11.69 -5.91 21.20
C ASN A 53 11.68 -4.92 20.02
N LYS A 54 10.65 -4.98 19.16
CA LYS A 54 10.43 -4.04 18.05
C LYS A 54 9.35 -3.04 18.42
N LYS A 55 9.56 -1.77 18.08
CA LYS A 55 8.63 -0.69 18.35
C LYS A 55 7.96 -0.22 17.07
N ALA A 56 6.71 -0.63 16.86
CA ALA A 56 5.84 -0.13 15.80
C ALA A 56 4.54 0.42 16.43
N VAL A 57 3.91 1.37 15.75
CA VAL A 57 2.63 1.95 16.19
C VAL A 57 1.55 1.52 15.22
N PHE A 58 0.42 1.01 15.74
CA PHE A 58 -0.72 0.69 14.90
C PHE A 58 -1.50 1.95 14.51
N HIS A 59 -1.93 2.02 13.24
CA HIS A 59 -3.01 2.90 12.81
C HIS A 59 -3.91 2.15 11.82
N GLN A 60 -5.23 2.23 11.98
CA GLN A 60 -6.17 1.59 11.06
C GLN A 60 -6.05 2.21 9.66
N LEU A 61 -6.05 1.38 8.63
CA LEU A 61 -6.10 1.80 7.24
C LEU A 61 -6.79 0.74 6.38
N ASP A 62 -7.92 1.10 5.80
CA ASP A 62 -8.50 0.42 4.66
C ASP A 62 -8.23 1.23 3.39
N ILE A 63 -7.32 0.74 2.54
CA ILE A 63 -6.93 1.45 1.33
C ILE A 63 -8.07 1.55 0.31
N THR A 64 -9.11 0.72 0.42
CA THR A 64 -10.29 0.78 -0.45
C THR A 64 -11.35 1.77 0.05
N SER A 65 -11.09 2.50 1.14
CA SER A 65 -12.01 3.47 1.74
C SER A 65 -11.38 4.86 1.79
N GLN A 66 -11.94 5.81 1.03
CA GLN A 66 -11.48 7.21 1.05
C GLN A 66 -11.50 7.80 2.46
N ALA A 67 -12.55 7.56 3.23
CA ALA A 67 -12.66 8.05 4.60
C ALA A 67 -11.57 7.46 5.53
N SER A 68 -11.16 6.20 5.33
CA SER A 68 -10.07 5.61 6.10
C SER A 68 -8.70 6.21 5.72
N VAL A 69 -8.47 6.41 4.42
CA VAL A 69 -7.26 7.06 3.90
C VAL A 69 -7.15 8.52 4.40
N ASP A 70 -8.26 9.27 4.36
CA ASP A 70 -8.31 10.65 4.85
C ASP A 70 -8.01 10.73 6.36
N LYS A 71 -8.56 9.81 7.16
CA LYS A 71 -8.24 9.71 8.59
C LYS A 71 -6.75 9.52 8.84
N LEU A 72 -6.10 8.63 8.10
CA LEU A 72 -4.65 8.43 8.20
C LEU A 72 -3.88 9.69 7.76
N ARG A 73 -4.26 10.30 6.64
CA ARG A 73 -3.65 11.55 6.14
C ARG A 73 -3.70 12.63 7.21
N ASP A 74 -4.87 12.89 7.76
CA ASP A 74 -5.08 13.97 8.71
C ASP A 74 -4.37 13.70 10.04
N PHE A 75 -4.33 12.43 10.47
CA PHE A 75 -3.53 12.01 11.60
C PHE A 75 -2.02 12.26 11.39
N ILE A 76 -1.45 11.83 10.25
CA ILE A 76 -0.03 12.03 9.94
C ILE A 76 0.30 13.52 9.84
N LYS A 77 -0.55 14.30 9.15
CA LYS A 77 -0.39 15.75 9.01
C LYS A 77 -0.43 16.45 10.35
N THR A 78 -1.42 16.15 11.20
CA THR A 78 -1.60 16.82 12.49
C THR A 78 -0.52 16.43 13.49
N LYS A 79 -0.20 15.13 13.58
CA LYS A 79 0.71 14.61 14.60
C LYS A 79 2.17 14.80 14.26
N HIS A 80 2.52 14.70 12.97
CA HIS A 80 3.92 14.71 12.52
C HIS A 80 4.23 15.84 11.56
N GLY A 81 3.23 16.44 10.90
CA GLY A 81 3.46 17.43 9.83
C GLY A 81 3.95 16.82 8.50
N GLY A 82 4.09 15.49 8.41
CA GLY A 82 4.53 14.81 7.19
C GLY A 82 5.09 13.41 7.42
N LEU A 83 5.53 12.76 6.33
CA LEU A 83 6.19 11.45 6.35
C LEU A 83 7.44 11.39 5.47
N ASP A 84 8.32 10.44 5.79
CA ASP A 84 9.64 10.26 5.15
C ASP A 84 9.73 8.95 4.36
N LEU A 85 8.90 7.97 4.67
CA LEU A 85 8.86 6.68 3.97
C LEU A 85 7.42 6.17 3.87
N LEU A 86 6.93 5.97 2.65
CA LEU A 86 5.68 5.26 2.38
C LEU A 86 6.01 3.93 1.70
N ILE A 87 5.53 2.83 2.27
CA ILE A 87 5.62 1.50 1.67
C ILE A 87 4.21 1.01 1.36
N ASN A 88 3.86 1.04 0.08
CA ASN A 88 2.62 0.50 -0.43
C ASN A 88 2.77 -1.02 -0.63
N ASN A 89 2.36 -1.78 0.39
CA ASN A 89 2.45 -3.24 0.42
C ASN A 89 1.07 -3.92 0.45
N ALA A 90 0.03 -3.24 0.94
CA ALA A 90 -1.31 -3.78 0.98
C ALA A 90 -1.76 -4.20 -0.43
N GLY A 91 -2.22 -5.44 -0.52
CA GLY A 91 -2.74 -6.02 -1.75
C GLY A 91 -3.46 -7.33 -1.45
N VAL A 92 -4.23 -7.79 -2.42
CA VAL A 92 -4.97 -9.05 -2.40
C VAL A 92 -4.54 -9.91 -3.58
N SER A 93 -4.56 -11.21 -3.35
CA SER A 93 -4.40 -12.25 -4.36
C SER A 93 -5.32 -13.41 -3.98
N PHE A 94 -5.87 -14.06 -4.99
CA PHE A 94 -6.69 -15.25 -4.82
C PHE A 94 -5.84 -16.50 -5.07
N SER A 95 -6.14 -17.57 -4.35
CA SER A 95 -5.59 -18.89 -4.66
C SER A 95 -6.27 -19.45 -5.90
N THR A 96 -5.64 -20.44 -6.53
CA THR A 96 -6.16 -21.09 -7.75
C THR A 96 -7.51 -21.80 -7.54
N ASP A 97 -7.81 -22.17 -6.30
CA ASP A 97 -9.03 -22.85 -5.86
C ASP A 97 -10.05 -21.89 -5.23
N ALA A 98 -9.87 -20.57 -5.36
CA ALA A 98 -10.80 -19.58 -4.82
C ALA A 98 -12.21 -19.77 -5.41
N PRO A 99 -13.27 -19.82 -4.57
CA PRO A 99 -14.63 -20.06 -5.02
C PRO A 99 -15.26 -18.86 -5.73
N GLU A 100 -14.69 -17.65 -5.57
CA GLU A 100 -15.17 -16.47 -6.27
C GLU A 100 -14.99 -16.56 -7.79
N SER A 101 -15.95 -16.03 -8.54
CA SER A 101 -15.82 -15.92 -10.00
C SER A 101 -14.60 -15.08 -10.39
N ILE A 102 -14.05 -15.33 -11.57
CA ILE A 102 -12.93 -14.56 -12.13
C ILE A 102 -13.23 -13.05 -12.13
N SER A 103 -14.48 -12.66 -12.43
CA SER A 103 -14.90 -11.25 -12.41
C SER A 103 -14.85 -10.60 -11.01
N VAL A 104 -15.24 -11.33 -9.96
CA VAL A 104 -15.14 -10.87 -8.57
C VAL A 104 -13.68 -10.79 -8.15
N GLN A 105 -12.87 -11.79 -8.51
CA GLN A 105 -11.43 -11.79 -8.22
C GLN A 105 -10.73 -10.60 -8.90
N ALA A 106 -11.01 -10.36 -10.19
CA ALA A 106 -10.47 -9.24 -10.96
C ALA A 106 -10.86 -7.90 -10.33
N SER A 107 -12.15 -7.69 -10.04
CA SER A 107 -12.65 -6.46 -9.42
C SER A 107 -11.99 -6.17 -8.08
N LYS A 108 -11.94 -7.17 -7.18
CA LYS A 108 -11.30 -7.01 -5.86
C LYS A 108 -9.79 -6.76 -5.96
N THR A 109 -9.12 -7.42 -6.90
CA THR A 109 -7.67 -7.27 -7.12
C THR A 109 -7.34 -5.89 -7.65
N ILE A 110 -8.09 -5.38 -8.63
CA ILE A 110 -7.87 -4.04 -9.19
C ILE A 110 -8.22 -2.96 -8.17
N GLU A 111 -9.31 -3.11 -7.42
CA GLU A 111 -9.66 -2.15 -6.36
C GLU A 111 -8.58 -2.10 -5.28
N GLY A 112 -8.09 -3.25 -4.80
CA GLY A 112 -7.07 -3.29 -3.76
C GLY A 112 -5.68 -2.84 -4.26
N ASN A 113 -5.19 -3.49 -5.31
CA ASN A 113 -3.77 -3.41 -5.67
C ASN A 113 -3.45 -2.15 -6.48
N TYR A 114 -4.41 -1.63 -7.25
CA TYR A 114 -4.23 -0.41 -8.05
C TYR A 114 -4.97 0.78 -7.43
N PHE A 115 -6.31 0.77 -7.39
CA PHE A 115 -7.06 1.97 -6.98
C PHE A 115 -6.83 2.32 -5.51
N GLY A 116 -6.76 1.33 -4.62
CA GLY A 116 -6.43 1.53 -3.22
C GLY A 116 -5.03 2.11 -3.03
N THR A 117 -4.04 1.59 -3.75
CA THR A 117 -2.68 2.13 -3.74
C THR A 117 -2.63 3.56 -4.28
N LEU A 118 -3.30 3.84 -5.40
CA LEU A 118 -3.38 5.17 -6.00
C LEU A 118 -3.99 6.17 -5.01
N ARG A 119 -5.10 5.80 -4.38
CA ARG A 119 -5.80 6.60 -3.37
C ARG A 119 -4.90 6.98 -2.19
N VAL A 120 -4.11 6.03 -1.69
CA VAL A 120 -3.13 6.29 -0.62
C VAL A 120 -2.04 7.23 -1.10
N CYS A 121 -1.52 7.02 -2.30
CA CYS A 121 -0.52 7.90 -2.91
C CYS A 121 -1.04 9.33 -3.04
N GLU A 122 -2.20 9.53 -3.65
CA GLU A 122 -2.80 10.86 -3.84
C GLU A 122 -3.01 11.60 -2.51
N ALA A 123 -3.46 10.88 -1.47
CA ALA A 123 -3.69 11.48 -0.16
C ALA A 123 -2.40 11.80 0.61
N LEU A 124 -1.37 10.96 0.51
CA LEU A 124 -0.15 11.08 1.33
C LEU A 124 1.02 11.77 0.62
N PHE A 125 1.05 11.82 -0.71
CA PHE A 125 2.11 12.50 -1.46
C PHE A 125 2.28 13.98 -1.08
N PRO A 126 1.20 14.77 -0.88
CA PRO A 126 1.32 16.14 -0.40
C PRO A 126 1.99 16.27 0.98
N LEU A 127 2.10 15.19 1.75
CA LEU A 127 2.71 15.16 3.07
C LEU A 127 4.17 14.66 3.06
N LEU A 128 4.70 14.23 1.90
CA LEU A 128 6.08 13.74 1.80
C LEU A 128 7.05 14.88 2.11
N ARG A 129 7.92 14.64 3.09
CA ARG A 129 8.98 15.59 3.45
C ARG A 129 10.09 15.59 2.41
N LYS A 130 10.97 16.61 2.49
CA LYS A 130 12.18 16.67 1.66
C LYS A 130 12.99 15.38 1.81
N ASN A 131 13.36 14.76 0.69
CA ASN A 131 14.03 13.45 0.61
C ASN A 131 13.18 12.24 1.04
N GLY A 132 11.86 12.41 1.16
CA GLY A 132 10.94 11.31 1.39
C GLY A 132 11.00 10.27 0.27
N ARG A 133 10.71 9.02 0.60
CA ARG A 133 10.76 7.89 -0.33
C ARG A 133 9.43 7.16 -0.37
N VAL A 134 9.06 6.68 -1.56
CA VAL A 134 7.90 5.82 -1.76
C VAL A 134 8.39 4.51 -2.36
N VAL A 135 7.94 3.39 -1.81
CA VAL A 135 8.22 2.05 -2.29
C VAL A 135 6.90 1.35 -2.58
N ASN A 136 6.67 0.98 -3.83
CA ASN A 136 5.52 0.18 -4.23
C ASN A 136 5.94 -1.28 -4.33
N LEU A 137 5.36 -2.13 -3.50
CA LEU A 137 5.55 -3.57 -3.61
C LEU A 137 4.64 -4.09 -4.73
N SER A 138 5.25 -4.64 -5.77
CA SER A 138 4.56 -5.26 -6.91
C SER A 138 4.73 -6.78 -6.86
N SER A 139 4.72 -7.44 -8.02
CA SER A 139 4.87 -8.88 -8.18
C SER A 139 5.62 -9.19 -9.48
N ALA A 140 6.21 -10.39 -9.57
CA ALA A 140 6.72 -10.93 -10.83
C ALA A 140 5.60 -11.03 -11.90
N GLU A 141 4.35 -11.15 -11.48
CA GLU A 141 3.17 -11.13 -12.37
C GLU A 141 2.86 -9.72 -12.93
N GLY A 142 3.52 -8.67 -12.43
CA GLY A 142 3.40 -7.31 -12.97
C GLY A 142 4.22 -7.06 -14.24
N HIS A 143 5.00 -8.03 -14.72
CA HIS A 143 5.78 -7.88 -15.95
C HIS A 143 4.89 -7.80 -17.19
N LEU A 144 5.19 -6.87 -18.10
CA LEU A 144 4.45 -6.74 -19.38
C LEU A 144 4.46 -8.03 -20.21
N SER A 145 5.47 -8.88 -20.08
CA SER A 145 5.53 -10.18 -20.76
C SER A 145 4.40 -11.14 -20.34
N LYS A 146 3.74 -10.89 -19.20
CA LYS A 146 2.57 -11.65 -18.72
C LYS A 146 1.26 -11.22 -19.38
N ILE A 147 1.22 -10.08 -20.06
CA ILE A 147 0.05 -9.62 -20.81
C ILE A 147 0.04 -10.32 -22.18
N PRO A 148 -1.01 -11.09 -22.52
CA PRO A 148 -0.99 -11.96 -23.70
C PRO A 148 -0.98 -11.17 -25.02
N THR A 149 -1.67 -10.04 -25.09
CA THR A 149 -1.83 -9.28 -26.34
C THR A 149 -0.76 -8.20 -26.50
N GLU A 150 -0.13 -8.14 -27.67
CA GLU A 150 0.91 -7.15 -27.98
C GLU A 150 0.37 -5.72 -27.93
N LYS A 151 -0.84 -5.52 -28.42
CA LYS A 151 -1.52 -4.22 -28.36
C LYS A 151 -1.59 -3.68 -26.93
N LEU A 152 -2.04 -4.50 -25.97
CA LEU A 152 -2.10 -4.07 -24.56
C LEU A 152 -0.70 -3.85 -23.98
N ARG A 153 0.27 -4.71 -24.31
CA ARG A 153 1.66 -4.49 -23.88
C ARG A 153 2.18 -3.13 -24.34
N ASN A 154 1.93 -2.77 -25.59
CA ASN A 154 2.35 -1.48 -26.16
C ASN A 154 1.59 -0.31 -25.51
N GLU A 155 0.30 -0.48 -25.20
CA GLU A 155 -0.48 0.53 -24.45
C GLU A 155 0.10 0.77 -23.05
N PHE A 156 0.41 -0.28 -22.28
CA PHE A 156 1.02 -0.15 -20.95
C PHE A 156 2.49 0.31 -20.99
N ALA A 157 3.20 0.12 -22.11
CA ALA A 157 4.59 0.53 -22.28
C ALA A 157 4.77 1.99 -22.73
N ARG A 158 3.68 2.69 -23.06
CA ARG A 158 3.68 4.10 -23.44
C ARG A 158 4.35 4.95 -22.36
N LYS A 159 5.38 5.72 -22.75
CA LYS A 159 6.10 6.64 -21.84
C LYS A 159 5.25 7.83 -21.39
N ASP A 160 4.22 8.15 -22.16
CA ASP A 160 3.28 9.25 -21.94
C ASP A 160 1.95 8.79 -21.33
N LEU A 161 1.84 7.52 -20.91
CA LEU A 161 0.61 6.98 -20.33
C LEU A 161 0.26 7.72 -19.03
N THR A 162 -0.88 8.40 -19.03
CA THR A 162 -1.35 9.17 -17.87
C THR A 162 -2.10 8.27 -16.88
N ILE A 163 -2.19 8.70 -15.61
CA ILE A 163 -2.99 7.99 -14.59
C ILE A 163 -4.46 7.82 -15.03
N PRO A 164 -5.16 8.84 -15.58
CA PRO A 164 -6.52 8.66 -16.07
C PRO A 164 -6.65 7.63 -17.20
N GLU A 165 -5.71 7.61 -18.16
CA GLU A 165 -5.70 6.59 -19.22
C GLU A 165 -5.46 5.19 -18.66
N LEU A 166 -4.50 5.05 -17.75
CA LEU A 166 -4.20 3.78 -17.07
C LEU A 166 -5.42 3.28 -16.27
N SER A 167 -6.06 4.15 -15.50
CA SER A 167 -7.28 3.82 -14.76
C SER A 167 -8.39 3.34 -15.69
N LYS A 168 -8.59 4.01 -16.84
CA LYS A 168 -9.57 3.59 -17.85
C LYS A 168 -9.26 2.21 -18.45
N LEU A 169 -7.99 1.86 -18.66
CA LEU A 169 -7.59 0.53 -19.11
C LEU A 169 -7.95 -0.54 -18.08
N LEU A 170 -7.73 -0.27 -16.80
CA LEU A 170 -8.04 -1.19 -15.70
C LEU A 170 -9.55 -1.34 -15.47
N GLU A 171 -10.31 -0.25 -15.57
CA GLU A 171 -11.78 -0.28 -15.55
C GLU A 171 -12.37 -1.11 -16.69
N LYS A 172 -11.72 -1.09 -17.87
CA LYS A 172 -12.14 -1.91 -19.01
C LYS A 172 -11.91 -3.41 -18.77
N PHE A 173 -10.94 -3.78 -17.93
CA PHE A 173 -10.68 -5.19 -17.62
C PHE A 173 -11.71 -5.80 -16.67
N VAL A 174 -12.30 -4.99 -15.78
CA VAL A 174 -13.30 -5.46 -14.79
C VAL A 174 -14.73 -5.41 -15.30
N LYS A 175 -14.99 -4.73 -16.42
CA LYS A 175 -16.29 -4.66 -17.11
C LYS A 175 -16.41 -5.80 -18.11
#